data_AF-A0A1J3ENZ9-F1
#
_entry.id   AF-A0A1J3ENZ9-F1
#
_cell.length_a   1.000
_cell.length_b   1.000
_cell.length_c   1.000
_cell.angle_alpha   90.00
_cell.angle_beta   90.00
_cell.angle_gamma   90.00
#
_symmetry.space_group_name_H-M   'P 1'
#
loop_
_entity.id
_entity.type
_entity.pdbx_description
1 polymer ?
#
loop_
_entity_poly.entity_id
_entity_poly.type
_entity_poly.pdbx_seq_one_letter_code
_entity_poly.pdbx_strand_id
1 'polypeptide(L)'
;LPKKKERLKERKRKEKMSDVCPDTAGEGMKSSWPELVGRRGEEAKEIIDRENTKVTAEIISENAIVLAVVICDRVYVRVNDHGIVTQTPFVG
;
A
#
# COMPACT_ATOMS: atom_id res chain seq x y z
N LEU A 1 32.61 2.77 -25.22
CA LEU A 1 31.12 2.70 -25.27
C LEU A 1 30.42 1.82 -24.20
N PRO A 2 31.01 1.44 -23.04
CA PRO A 2 30.30 0.67 -22.00
C PRO A 2 29.34 1.53 -21.16
N LYS A 3 29.69 2.80 -20.89
CA LYS A 3 28.89 3.74 -20.09
C LYS A 3 27.49 4.01 -20.66
N LYS A 4 27.30 3.92 -21.99
CA LYS A 4 25.99 4.14 -22.63
C LYS A 4 25.04 2.96 -22.44
N LYS A 5 25.59 1.72 -22.42
CA LYS A 5 24.83 0.50 -22.13
C LYS A 5 24.41 0.45 -20.67
N GLU A 6 25.27 0.91 -19.77
CA GLU A 6 25.00 1.00 -18.34
C GLU A 6 23.88 2.00 -18.02
N ARG A 7 23.93 3.22 -18.59
CA ARG A 7 22.84 4.20 -18.48
C ARG A 7 21.52 3.71 -19.05
N LEU A 8 21.54 2.95 -20.15
CA LEU A 8 20.32 2.38 -20.72
C LEU A 8 19.76 1.26 -19.84
N LYS A 9 20.64 0.45 -19.22
CA LYS A 9 20.24 -0.58 -18.24
C LYS A 9 19.66 0.03 -16.97
N GLU A 10 20.22 1.16 -16.53
CA GLU A 10 19.73 1.93 -15.39
C GLU A 10 18.40 2.62 -15.71
N ARG A 11 18.25 3.21 -16.90
CA ARG A 11 16.98 3.77 -17.39
C ARG A 11 15.90 2.69 -17.51
N LYS A 12 16.22 1.52 -18.06
CA LYS A 12 15.30 0.37 -18.10
C LYS A 12 14.95 -0.18 -16.71
N ARG A 13 15.87 -0.12 -15.74
CA ARG A 13 15.57 -0.46 -14.33
C ARG A 13 14.61 0.57 -13.70
N LYS A 14 14.77 1.85 -14.00
CA LYS A 14 13.88 2.92 -13.53
C LYS A 14 12.50 2.86 -14.20
N GLU A 15 12.43 2.57 -15.50
CA GLU A 15 11.16 2.31 -16.21
C GLU A 15 10.46 1.03 -15.72
N LYS A 16 11.21 0.02 -15.26
CA LYS A 16 10.60 -1.20 -14.71
C LYS A 16 10.08 -1.03 -13.27
N MET A 17 10.37 0.12 -12.64
CA MET A 17 9.87 0.49 -11.32
C MET A 17 8.62 1.39 -11.40
N SER A 18 8.16 1.74 -12.61
CA SER A 18 7.06 2.68 -12.83
C SER A 18 5.69 2.03 -13.14
N ASP A 19 5.53 0.73 -12.87
CA ASP A 19 4.19 0.13 -12.65
C ASP A 19 3.78 0.19 -11.16
N VAL A 20 4.62 0.80 -10.32
CA VAL A 20 4.35 1.09 -8.91
C VAL A 20 4.11 2.59 -8.81
N CYS A 21 2.92 2.94 -8.35
CA CYS A 21 2.48 4.25 -7.85
C CYS A 21 3.59 5.33 -7.81
N PRO A 22 3.68 6.19 -8.84
CA PRO A 22 4.66 7.25 -8.86
C PRO A 22 4.23 8.28 -7.80
N ASP A 23 5.13 8.60 -6.88
CA ASP A 23 5.08 9.76 -5.98
C ASP A 23 4.34 9.63 -4.62
N THR A 24 3.87 8.44 -4.23
CA THR A 24 3.65 8.17 -2.79
C THR A 24 4.96 7.80 -2.08
N ALA A 25 6.01 7.43 -2.83
CA ALA A 25 7.36 7.19 -2.33
C ALA A 25 8.20 8.47 -2.30
N GLY A 26 7.73 9.49 -1.57
CA GLY A 26 8.70 10.36 -0.90
C GLY A 26 9.44 9.51 0.14
N GLU A 27 10.75 9.70 0.29
CA GLU A 27 11.55 8.98 1.30
C GLU A 27 10.81 8.99 2.67
N GLY A 28 10.34 7.83 3.12
CA GLY A 28 9.73 7.67 4.45
C GLY A 28 8.21 7.50 4.54
N MET A 29 7.45 7.41 3.43
CA MET A 29 6.01 7.12 3.51
C MET A 29 5.73 5.64 3.74
N LYS A 30 5.13 5.32 4.89
CA LYS A 30 4.74 3.97 5.29
C LYS A 30 3.66 3.43 4.35
N SER A 31 3.83 2.21 3.87
CA SER A 31 2.97 1.56 2.88
C SER A 31 2.40 0.22 3.33
N SER A 32 2.76 -0.24 4.53
CA SER A 32 2.24 -1.47 5.13
C SER A 32 2.23 -1.35 6.65
N TRP A 33 1.28 -2.04 7.28
CA TRP A 33 1.01 -1.95 8.72
C TRP A 33 0.86 -3.34 9.38
N PRO A 34 1.91 -4.17 9.40
CA PRO A 34 1.83 -5.52 9.97
C PRO A 34 1.44 -5.53 11.46
N GLU A 35 1.78 -4.48 12.20
CA GLU A 35 1.46 -4.32 13.63
C GLU A 35 -0.03 -4.06 13.93
N LEU A 36 -0.85 -3.84 12.90
CA LEU A 36 -2.29 -3.63 13.04
C LEU A 36 -3.10 -4.91 12.94
N VAL A 37 -2.49 -6.03 12.53
CA VAL A 37 -3.15 -7.34 12.56
C VAL A 37 -3.52 -7.68 14.00
N GLY A 38 -4.78 -8.05 14.22
CA GLY A 38 -5.33 -8.29 15.56
C GLY A 38 -5.92 -7.07 16.26
N ARG A 39 -5.82 -5.85 15.70
CA ARG A 39 -6.49 -4.65 16.24
C ARG A 39 -7.91 -4.47 15.70
N ARG A 40 -8.68 -3.56 16.30
CA ARG A 40 -10.00 -3.16 15.76
C ARG A 40 -9.81 -2.42 14.43
N GLY A 41 -10.64 -2.70 13.44
CA GLY A 41 -10.56 -2.08 12.11
C GLY A 41 -10.67 -0.56 12.14
N GLU A 42 -11.51 -0.01 13.02
CA GLU A 42 -11.66 1.44 13.24
C GLU A 42 -10.35 2.08 13.72
N GLU A 43 -9.71 1.47 14.72
CA GLU A 43 -8.41 1.91 15.23
C GLU A 43 -7.33 1.82 14.13
N ALA A 44 -7.32 0.72 13.38
CA ALA A 44 -6.38 0.54 12.27
C ALA A 44 -6.55 1.61 11.19
N LYS A 45 -7.80 1.92 10.81
CA LYS A 45 -8.13 2.99 9.86
C LYS A 45 -7.58 4.34 10.32
N GLU A 46 -7.83 4.72 11.58
CA GLU A 46 -7.34 5.97 12.14
C GLU A 46 -5.81 6.05 12.18
N ILE A 47 -5.13 4.95 12.49
CA ILE A 47 -3.66 4.89 12.49
C ILE A 47 -3.12 5.08 11.07
N ILE A 48 -3.71 4.41 10.07
CA ILE A 48 -3.26 4.48 8.67
C ILE A 48 -3.45 5.89 8.11
N ASP A 49 -4.65 6.46 8.23
CA ASP A 49 -4.97 7.80 7.73
C ASP A 49 -4.05 8.87 8.37
N ARG A 50 -3.63 8.66 9.63
CA ARG A 50 -2.69 9.54 10.35
C ARG A 50 -1.23 9.36 9.94
N GLU A 51 -0.77 8.12 9.77
CA GLU A 51 0.63 7.82 9.46
C GLU A 51 0.97 8.07 7.98
N ASN A 52 -0.03 7.99 7.10
CA ASN A 52 0.12 8.32 5.69
C ASN A 52 -1.11 9.10 5.19
N THR A 53 -1.02 10.43 5.23
CA THR A 53 -2.11 11.33 4.80
C THR A 53 -2.36 11.33 3.28
N LYS A 54 -1.56 10.61 2.49
CA LYS A 54 -1.77 10.44 1.05
C LYS A 54 -2.65 9.22 0.72
N VAL A 55 -3.04 8.43 1.71
CA VAL A 55 -3.89 7.25 1.50
C VAL A 55 -5.19 7.41 2.27
N THR A 56 -6.20 6.67 1.83
CA THR A 56 -7.49 6.51 2.49
C THR A 56 -7.66 5.05 2.85
N ALA A 57 -7.80 4.77 4.14
CA ALA A 57 -8.12 3.42 4.61
C ALA A 57 -9.61 3.12 4.50
N GLU A 58 -9.97 1.97 3.90
CA GLU A 58 -11.33 1.49 3.78
C GLU A 58 -11.49 0.15 4.52
N ILE A 59 -12.45 0.08 5.43
CA ILE A 59 -12.75 -1.16 6.15
C ILE A 59 -13.61 -2.04 5.25
N ILE A 60 -13.17 -3.28 5.03
CA ILE A 60 -13.90 -4.28 4.23
C ILE A 60 -14.02 -5.58 5.00
N SER A 61 -15.06 -6.35 4.69
CA SER A 61 -15.25 -7.68 5.27
C SER A 61 -14.20 -8.68 4.77
N GLU A 62 -13.93 -9.70 5.58
CA GLU A 62 -12.97 -10.77 5.28
C GLU A 62 -13.29 -11.59 4.02
N ASN A 63 -14.54 -11.53 3.57
CA ASN A 63 -15.01 -12.19 2.35
C ASN A 63 -15.30 -11.22 1.18
N ALA A 64 -15.01 -9.93 1.34
CA ALA A 64 -15.24 -8.95 0.28
C ALA A 64 -14.42 -9.32 -0.98
N ILE A 65 -15.08 -9.35 -2.13
CA ILE A 65 -14.42 -9.53 -3.42
C ILE A 65 -14.08 -8.13 -3.93
N VAL A 66 -12.78 -7.84 -4.02
CA VAL A 66 -12.27 -6.56 -4.52
C VAL A 66 -11.74 -6.74 -5.94
N LEU A 67 -11.97 -5.73 -6.79
CA LEU A 67 -11.41 -5.73 -8.13
C LEU A 67 -9.88 -5.59 -8.01
N ALA A 68 -9.13 -6.41 -8.77
CA ALA A 68 -7.67 -6.41 -8.78
C ALA A 68 -7.08 -5.21 -9.57
N VAL A 69 -7.56 -4.00 -9.26
CA VAL A 69 -7.00 -2.74 -9.72
C VAL A 69 -6.15 -2.14 -8.61
N VAL A 70 -4.92 -1.73 -8.96
CA VAL A 70 -3.99 -1.09 -8.03
C VAL A 70 -4.36 0.38 -7.91
N ILE A 71 -4.74 0.80 -6.71
CA ILE A 71 -5.10 2.18 -6.36
C ILE A 71 -4.12 2.69 -5.31
N CYS A 72 -3.31 3.68 -5.70
CA CYS A 72 -2.11 4.11 -4.98
C CYS A 72 -2.36 4.93 -3.71
N ASP A 73 -3.59 5.41 -3.54
CA ASP A 73 -4.09 6.21 -2.44
C ASP A 73 -5.13 5.44 -1.60
N ARG A 74 -5.19 4.10 -1.74
CA ARG A 74 -6.11 3.24 -1.01
C ARG A 74 -5.37 2.25 -0.14
N VAL A 75 -5.92 1.96 1.03
CA VAL A 75 -5.52 0.83 1.88
C VAL A 75 -6.78 0.07 2.29
N TYR A 76 -6.85 -1.22 1.99
CA TYR A 76 -7.92 -2.06 2.54
C TYR A 76 -7.57 -2.55 3.94
N VAL A 77 -8.46 -2.29 4.88
CA VAL A 77 -8.45 -2.83 6.24
C VAL A 77 -9.44 -3.98 6.27
N ARG A 78 -8.95 -5.20 6.01
CA ARG A 78 -9.80 -6.40 5.97
C ARG A 78 -10.05 -6.92 7.39
N VAL A 79 -11.31 -7.00 7.78
CA VAL A 79 -11.74 -7.41 9.12
C VAL A 79 -12.66 -8.63 9.10
N ASN A 80 -12.56 -9.47 10.13
CA ASN A 80 -13.52 -10.54 10.37
C ASN A 80 -14.84 -10.01 10.96
N ASP A 81 -15.77 -10.92 11.27
CA ASP A 81 -17.10 -10.60 11.83
C ASP A 81 -17.06 -9.92 13.21
N HIS A 82 -15.92 -9.95 13.90
CA HIS A 82 -15.69 -9.22 15.15
C HIS A 82 -15.07 -7.83 14.95
N GLY A 83 -14.86 -7.41 13.70
CA GLY A 83 -14.21 -6.14 13.36
C GLY A 83 -12.70 -6.15 13.63
N ILE A 84 -12.08 -7.33 13.70
CA ILE A 84 -10.64 -7.48 13.94
C ILE A 84 -9.90 -7.65 12.62
N VAL A 85 -8.81 -6.89 12.45
CA VAL A 85 -7.96 -6.95 11.26
C VAL A 85 -7.30 -8.32 11.14
N THR A 86 -7.53 -9.02 10.04
CA THR A 86 -7.01 -10.39 9.82
C THR A 86 -5.85 -10.45 8.85
N GLN A 87 -5.62 -9.39 8.08
CA GLN A 87 -4.54 -9.29 7.09
C GLN A 87 -3.79 -7.97 7.25
N THR A 88 -2.48 -7.99 6.98
CA THR A 88 -1.65 -6.79 6.98
C THR A 88 -2.23 -5.76 6.00
N PRO A 89 -2.66 -4.57 6.47
CA PRO A 89 -3.06 -3.50 5.58
C PRO A 89 -1.86 -3.03 4.77
N PHE A 90 -2.06 -2.80 3.47
CA PHE A 90 -1.04 -2.27 2.57
C PHE A 90 -1.66 -1.38 1.51
N VAL A 91 -0.86 -0.48 0.96
CA VAL A 91 -1.28 0.43 -0.11
C VAL A 91 -1.49 -0.33 -1.42
N GLY A 92 -2.68 -0.20 -2.01
CA GLY A 92 -3.01 -0.84 -3.28
C GLY A 92 -4.50 -0.96 -3.59
#